data_AF-A0A3M6GRJ0-F1
#
_entry.id   AF-A0A3M6GRJ0-F1
#
_cell.length_a   1.000
_cell.length_b   1.000
_cell.length_c   1.000
_cell.angle_alpha   90.00
_cell.angle_beta   90.00
_cell.angle_gamma   90.00
#
_symmetry.space_group_name_H-M   'P 1'
#
loop_
_entity.id
_entity.type
_entity.pdbx_description
1 polymer ?
#
loop_
_entity_poly.entity_id
_entity_poly.type
_entity_poly.pdbx_seq_one_letter_code
_entity_poly.pdbx_strand_id
1 'polypeptide(L)'
;MSSLILSLLAVSVQAASRANDNRINGVDLLSGFNTLWTTGATWDTGTPTALGQSLLRRNLQIVVDRANSRMLAQETAAYFDDRRDQSYSAISGLGSLSDAYKAGAGAFTTITQFDDSN
;
A
#
# COMPACT_ATOMS: atom_id res chain seq x y z
N MET A 1 -0.98 -29.86 7.92
CA MET A 1 -0.87 -28.73 6.96
C MET A 1 -2.22 -28.12 6.55
N SER A 2 -3.34 -28.44 7.22
CA SER A 2 -4.70 -28.08 6.74
C SER A 2 -5.41 -26.93 7.51
N SER A 3 -4.85 -26.42 8.61
CA SER A 3 -5.58 -25.44 9.45
C SER A 3 -5.33 -23.98 9.06
N LEU A 4 -4.14 -23.63 8.56
CA LEU A 4 -3.76 -22.25 8.23
C LEU A 4 -4.44 -21.73 6.95
N ILE A 5 -4.64 -22.61 5.97
CA ILE A 5 -5.27 -22.25 4.69
C ILE A 5 -6.76 -21.97 4.87
N LEU A 6 -7.44 -22.70 5.77
CA LEU A 6 -8.85 -22.50 6.09
C LEU A 6 -9.09 -21.17 6.81
N SER A 7 -8.16 -20.75 7.69
CA SER A 7 -8.25 -19.47 8.41
C SER A 7 -8.07 -18.25 7.51
N LEU A 8 -7.20 -18.28 6.50
CA LEU A 8 -7.04 -17.16 5.54
C LEU A 8 -8.25 -17.01 4.60
N LEU A 9 -8.88 -18.12 4.18
CA LEU A 9 -10.11 -18.06 3.39
C LEU A 9 -11.27 -17.46 4.19
N ALA A 10 -11.40 -17.81 5.48
CA ALA A 10 -12.47 -17.28 6.33
C ALA A 10 -12.36 -15.76 6.54
N VAL A 11 -11.15 -15.22 6.74
CA VAL A 11 -10.91 -13.77 6.93
C VAL A 11 -11.26 -12.97 5.68
N SER A 12 -10.88 -13.45 4.49
CA SER A 12 -11.14 -12.75 3.23
C SER A 12 -12.62 -12.74 2.84
N VAL A 13 -13.37 -13.81 3.12
CA VAL A 13 -14.82 -13.88 2.87
C VAL A 13 -15.60 -12.95 3.81
N GLN A 14 -15.21 -12.86 5.09
CA GLN A 14 -15.90 -12.01 6.07
C GLN A 14 -15.68 -10.50 5.82
N ALA A 15 -14.50 -10.11 5.34
CA ALA A 15 -14.19 -8.74 4.96
C ALA A 15 -14.94 -8.33 3.67
N ALA A 16 -14.97 -9.20 2.66
CA ALA A 16 -15.69 -8.96 1.41
C ALA A 16 -17.22 -8.89 1.60
N SER A 17 -17.79 -9.70 2.50
CA SER A 17 -19.23 -9.66 2.79
C SER A 17 -19.67 -8.37 3.51
N ARG A 18 -18.74 -7.72 4.22
CA ARG A 18 -18.98 -6.46 4.93
C ARG A 18 -18.90 -5.24 4.02
N ALA A 19 -18.08 -5.28 2.97
CA ALA A 19 -17.91 -4.17 2.04
C ALA A 19 -19.20 -3.71 1.30
N ASN A 20 -20.25 -4.55 1.25
CA ASN A 20 -21.55 -4.23 0.63
C ASN A 20 -22.59 -3.64 1.60
N ASP A 21 -22.28 -3.48 2.89
CA ASP A 21 -23.18 -2.84 3.85
C ASP A 21 -22.84 -1.36 4.01
N ASN A 22 -23.72 -0.50 3.48
CA ASN A 22 -23.57 0.96 3.46
C ASN A 22 -23.61 1.63 4.86
N ARG A 23 -23.67 0.83 5.94
CA ARG A 23 -23.61 1.28 7.34
C ARG A 23 -22.24 1.10 7.97
N ILE A 24 -21.30 0.43 7.29
CA ILE A 24 -19.96 0.16 7.85
C ILE A 24 -19.11 1.41 7.75
N ASN A 25 -18.76 1.98 8.91
CA ASN A 25 -17.75 3.04 8.98
C ASN A 25 -16.34 2.45 8.81
N GLY A 26 -15.35 3.31 8.56
CA GLY A 26 -13.97 2.87 8.35
C GLY A 26 -13.37 2.06 9.52
N VAL A 27 -13.82 2.32 10.75
CA VAL A 27 -13.37 1.57 11.94
C VAL A 27 -13.88 0.13 11.90
N ASP A 28 -15.16 -0.07 11.59
CA ASP A 28 -15.76 -1.38 11.46
C ASP A 28 -15.18 -2.17 10.29
N LEU A 29 -14.90 -1.48 9.17
CA LEU A 29 -14.27 -2.09 7.99
C LEU A 29 -12.86 -2.61 8.31
N LEU A 30 -12.07 -1.84 9.07
CA LEU A 30 -10.68 -2.16 9.40
C LEU A 30 -10.54 -2.99 10.69
N SER A 31 -11.62 -3.24 11.42
CA SER A 31 -11.62 -3.99 12.69
C SER A 31 -10.97 -5.38 12.60
N GLY A 32 -10.99 -6.00 11.43
CA GLY A 32 -10.29 -7.26 11.16
C GLY A 32 -8.77 -7.18 11.36
N PHE A 33 -8.17 -5.99 11.28
CA PHE A 33 -6.73 -5.81 11.48
C PHE A 33 -6.27 -6.13 12.91
N ASN A 34 -7.19 -6.09 13.89
CA ASN A 34 -6.93 -6.52 15.27
C ASN A 34 -6.58 -8.02 15.37
N THR A 35 -6.87 -8.82 14.34
CA THR A 35 -6.41 -10.22 14.26
C THR A 35 -4.92 -10.34 13.89
N LEU A 36 -4.36 -9.30 13.26
CA LEU A 36 -3.00 -9.27 12.73
C LEU A 36 -2.08 -8.38 13.56
N TRP A 37 -2.61 -7.36 14.23
CA TRP A 37 -1.83 -6.34 14.92
C TRP A 37 -2.44 -5.95 16.25
N THR A 38 -1.60 -5.85 17.28
CA THR A 38 -1.91 -5.30 18.59
C THR A 38 -1.37 -3.88 18.64
N THR A 39 -2.24 -2.88 18.86
CA THR A 39 -1.83 -1.48 19.00
C THR A 39 -1.03 -1.25 20.29
N GLY A 40 -0.03 -0.36 20.21
CA GLY A 40 0.72 0.10 21.39
C GLY A 40 0.12 1.35 22.02
N ALA A 41 0.78 1.87 23.06
CA ALA A 41 0.40 3.13 23.70
C ALA A 41 0.67 4.36 22.82
N THR A 42 1.57 4.22 21.85
CA THR A 42 1.96 5.23 20.87
C THR A 42 1.90 4.64 19.46
N TRP A 43 1.98 5.51 18.46
CA TRP A 43 1.84 5.14 17.04
C TRP A 43 2.87 4.09 16.57
N ASP A 44 4.02 3.98 17.23
CA ASP A 44 5.18 3.16 16.86
C ASP A 44 5.42 1.95 17.78
N THR A 45 4.61 1.76 18.83
CA THR A 45 4.81 0.69 19.83
C THR A 45 3.88 -0.52 19.65
N GLY A 46 3.18 -0.59 18.52
CA GLY A 46 2.36 -1.76 18.19
C GLY A 46 3.20 -3.01 17.91
N THR A 47 2.61 -4.19 18.10
CA THR A 47 3.26 -5.47 17.83
C THR A 47 2.34 -6.39 17.02
N PRO A 48 2.89 -7.19 16.10
CA PRO A 48 2.09 -8.16 15.37
C PRO A 48 1.60 -9.28 16.30
N THR A 49 0.41 -9.81 16.04
CA THR A 49 -0.03 -11.07 16.66
C THR A 49 0.79 -12.24 16.14
N ALA A 50 0.60 -13.45 16.69
CA ALA A 50 1.26 -14.65 16.14
C ALA A 50 0.93 -14.89 14.66
N LEU A 51 -0.32 -14.62 14.24
CA LEU A 51 -0.72 -14.68 12.83
C LEU A 51 -0.05 -13.56 12.02
N GLY A 52 -0.12 -12.32 12.53
CA GLY A 52 0.48 -11.15 11.89
C GLY A 52 1.99 -11.26 11.70
N GLN A 53 2.71 -11.86 12.63
CA GLN A 53 4.17 -11.99 12.58
C GLN A 53 4.61 -12.76 11.33
N SER A 54 3.89 -13.82 10.98
CA SER A 54 4.18 -14.62 9.79
C SER A 54 3.96 -13.83 8.49
N LEU A 55 2.92 -13.00 8.44
CA LEU A 55 2.60 -12.15 7.30
C LEU A 55 3.55 -10.96 7.20
N LEU A 56 3.88 -10.31 8.31
CA LEU A 56 4.85 -9.22 8.36
C LEU A 56 6.20 -9.69 7.82
N ARG A 57 6.70 -10.83 8.28
CA ARG A 57 7.94 -11.41 7.77
C ARG A 57 7.89 -11.67 6.26
N ARG A 58 6.76 -12.17 5.74
CA ARG A 58 6.58 -12.37 4.30
C ARG A 58 6.56 -11.05 3.54
N ASN A 59 5.86 -10.03 4.04
CA ASN A 59 5.81 -8.71 3.42
C ASN A 59 7.19 -8.07 3.38
N LEU A 60 7.96 -8.15 4.47
CA LEU A 60 9.34 -7.68 4.52
C LEU A 60 10.22 -8.41 3.50
N GLN A 61 10.10 -9.73 3.39
CA GLN A 61 10.85 -10.49 2.38
C GLN A 61 10.48 -10.06 0.95
N ILE A 62 9.21 -9.82 0.66
CA ILE A 62 8.77 -9.31 -0.65
C ILE A 62 9.41 -7.96 -0.96
N VAL A 63 9.49 -7.06 0.02
CA VAL A 63 10.16 -5.76 -0.16
C VAL A 63 11.64 -5.95 -0.45
N VAL A 64 12.32 -6.81 0.33
CA VAL A 64 13.74 -7.14 0.13
C VAL A 64 13.98 -7.72 -1.26
N ASP A 65 13.18 -8.70 -1.69
CA ASP A 65 13.34 -9.36 -2.98
C ASP A 65 13.12 -8.38 -4.14
N ARG A 66 12.09 -7.53 -4.04
CA ARG A 66 11.80 -6.50 -5.04
C ARG A 66 12.88 -5.43 -5.10
N ALA A 67 13.40 -4.99 -3.96
CA ALA A 67 14.48 -4.01 -3.91
C ALA A 67 15.75 -4.57 -4.57
N ASN A 68 16.12 -5.82 -4.27
CA ASN A 68 17.31 -6.45 -4.85
C ASN A 68 17.20 -6.78 -6.34
N SER A 69 15.98 -6.94 -6.87
CA SER A 69 15.73 -7.27 -8.28
C SER A 69 15.24 -6.08 -9.11
N ARG A 70 15.21 -4.87 -8.52
CA ARG A 70 14.69 -3.67 -9.16
C ARG A 70 15.56 -3.30 -10.36
N MET A 71 14.91 -3.07 -11.50
CA MET A 71 15.54 -2.48 -12.68
C MET A 71 15.61 -0.95 -12.55
N LEU A 72 16.58 -0.31 -13.20
CA LEU A 72 16.70 1.15 -13.22
C LEU A 72 15.38 1.86 -13.59
N ALA A 73 14.64 1.35 -14.57
CA ALA A 73 13.35 1.94 -14.96
C ALA A 73 12.32 1.93 -13.81
N GLN A 74 12.32 0.88 -12.99
CA GLN A 74 11.43 0.77 -11.82
C GLN A 74 11.90 1.69 -10.68
N GLU A 75 13.21 1.86 -10.53
CA GLU A 75 13.80 2.82 -9.59
C GLU A 75 13.44 4.26 -9.96
N THR A 76 13.61 4.62 -11.23
CA THR A 76 13.22 5.94 -11.75
C THR A 76 11.73 6.21 -11.57
N ALA A 77 10.86 5.21 -11.81
CA ALA A 77 9.43 5.34 -11.57
C ALA A 77 9.13 5.57 -10.08
N ALA A 78 9.68 4.75 -9.19
CA ALA A 78 9.51 4.89 -7.75
C ALA A 78 10.01 6.24 -7.22
N TYR A 79 11.15 6.72 -7.73
CA TYR A 79 11.67 8.05 -7.41
C TYR A 79 10.67 9.15 -7.78
N PHE A 80 10.10 9.11 -8.99
CA PHE A 80 9.14 10.14 -9.39
C PHE A 80 7.82 10.08 -8.63
N ASP A 81 7.34 8.88 -8.28
CA ASP A 81 6.14 8.71 -7.46
C ASP A 81 6.34 9.29 -6.04
N ASP A 82 7.50 9.06 -5.43
CA ASP A 82 7.84 9.61 -4.12
C ASP A 82 8.05 11.13 -4.18
N ARG A 83 8.81 11.60 -5.17
CA ARG A 83 9.29 12.97 -5.20
C ARG A 83 8.27 13.98 -5.73
N ARG A 84 7.36 13.57 -6.62
CA ARG A 84 6.34 14.47 -7.20
C ARG A 84 5.04 14.55 -6.39
N ASP A 85 5.02 13.92 -5.21
CA ASP A 85 3.91 13.90 -4.26
C ASP A 85 2.65 13.17 -4.79
N GLN A 86 1.72 12.87 -3.88
CA GLN A 86 0.50 12.10 -4.12
C GLN A 86 -0.37 12.68 -5.25
N SER A 87 -0.31 14.00 -5.46
CA SER A 87 -1.05 14.66 -6.53
C SER A 87 -0.64 14.17 -7.92
N TYR A 88 0.65 13.92 -8.15
CA TYR A 88 1.12 13.41 -9.44
C TYR A 88 0.77 11.94 -9.65
N SER A 89 0.80 11.13 -8.59
CA SER A 89 0.35 9.74 -8.63
C SER A 89 -1.16 9.64 -8.91
N ALA A 90 -1.96 10.54 -8.33
CA ALA A 90 -3.40 10.63 -8.63
C ALA A 90 -3.67 11.02 -10.09
N ILE A 91 -2.94 12.02 -10.60
CA ILE A 91 -3.05 12.45 -12.00
C ILE A 91 -2.59 11.35 -12.96
N SER A 92 -1.51 10.63 -12.62
CA SER A 92 -1.02 9.45 -13.35
C SER A 92 -2.09 8.36 -13.46
N GLY A 93 -2.90 8.18 -12.41
CA GLY A 93 -4.02 7.23 -12.38
C GLY A 93 -5.12 7.51 -13.44
N LEU A 94 -5.14 8.70 -14.04
CA LEU A 94 -6.06 9.03 -15.15
C LEU A 94 -5.65 8.41 -16.49
N GLY A 95 -4.46 7.80 -16.59
CA GLY A 95 -4.00 7.11 -17.79
C GLY A 95 -3.86 8.04 -19.00
N SER A 96 -4.58 7.77 -20.08
CA SER A 96 -4.52 8.58 -21.31
C SER A 96 -4.97 10.03 -21.12
N LEU A 97 -5.64 10.35 -20.01
CA LEU A 97 -6.12 11.69 -19.70
C LEU A 97 -5.12 12.51 -18.86
N SER A 98 -4.04 11.90 -18.35
CA SER A 98 -3.09 12.56 -17.45
C SER A 98 -2.47 13.82 -18.05
N ASP A 99 -2.09 13.79 -19.33
CA ASP A 99 -1.45 14.94 -20.00
C ASP A 99 -2.42 16.09 -20.20
N ALA A 100 -3.65 15.81 -20.65
CA ALA A 100 -4.70 16.81 -20.78
C ALA A 100 -5.07 17.43 -19.43
N TYR A 101 -5.14 16.61 -18.37
CA TYR A 101 -5.39 17.09 -17.02
C TYR A 101 -4.26 18.00 -16.52
N LYS A 102 -2.99 17.60 -16.68
CA LYS A 102 -1.84 18.43 -16.29
C LYS A 102 -1.89 19.79 -16.95
N ALA A 103 -2.17 19.83 -18.26
CA ALA A 103 -2.28 21.07 -19.01
C ALA A 103 -3.46 21.94 -18.52
N GLY A 104 -4.65 21.35 -18.37
CA GLY A 104 -5.86 22.07 -17.97
C GLY A 104 -5.84 22.57 -16.52
N ALA A 105 -5.24 21.80 -15.61
CA ALA A 105 -5.11 22.15 -14.19
C ALA A 105 -3.88 23.03 -13.89
N GLY A 106 -2.98 23.22 -14.87
CA GLY A 106 -1.71 23.92 -14.64
C GLY A 106 -0.76 23.17 -13.69
N ALA A 107 -0.86 21.84 -13.62
CA ALA A 107 0.01 21.04 -12.76
C ALA A 107 1.43 20.98 -13.35
N PHE A 108 2.42 21.46 -12.59
CA PHE A 108 3.84 21.40 -12.96
C PHE A 108 4.69 20.91 -11.78
N THR A 109 5.91 20.46 -12.08
CA THR A 109 6.90 20.04 -11.08
C THR A 109 8.29 20.45 -11.56
N THR A 110 9.17 20.79 -10.63
CA THR A 110 10.58 21.04 -10.92
C THR A 110 11.41 19.75 -10.92
N ILE A 111 10.82 18.62 -10.54
CA ILE A 111 11.48 17.32 -10.46
C ILE A 111 11.29 16.59 -11.79
N THR A 112 12.13 16.93 -12.76
CA THR A 112 12.03 16.46 -14.15
C THR A 112 12.94 15.29 -14.46
N GLN A 113 13.98 15.07 -13.66
CA GLN A 113 14.97 14.02 -13.85
C GLN A 113 15.13 13.17 -12.60
N PHE A 114 15.58 11.93 -12.81
CA PHE A 114 16.02 11.05 -11.74
C PHE A 114 17.31 11.59 -11.10
N ASP A 115 17.43 11.48 -9.78
CA ASP A 115 18.61 11.88 -9.02
C ASP A 115 18.96 10.75 -8.05
N ASP A 116 20.12 10.12 -8.26
CA ASP A 116 20.67 9.03 -7.45
C ASP A 116 21.71 9.51 -6.42
N SER A 117 21.87 10.82 -6.23
CA SER A 117 22.90 11.42 -5.36
C SER A 117 22.65 11.26 -3.85
N ASN A 118 21.70 10.41 -3.44
CA ASN A 118 21.33 10.19 -2.03
C ASN A 118 22.31 9.28 -1.28
#